data_AF-A0A7K2WKI7-F1
#
_entry.id   AF-A0A7K2WKI7-F1
#
_cell.length_a   1.000
_cell.length_b   1.000
_cell.length_c   1.000
_cell.angle_alpha   90.00
_cell.angle_beta   90.00
_cell.angle_gamma   90.00
#
_symmetry.space_group_name_H-M   'P 1'
#
loop_
_entity.id
_entity.type
_entity.pdbx_description
1 polymer ?
#
loop_
_entity_poly.entity_id
_entity_poly.type
_entity_poly.pdbx_seq_one_letter_code
_entity_poly.pdbx_strand_id
1 'polypeptide(L)'
;GVRAGGLDERRADADAWAAALDRSARPPRVLVQLDVDSASAGGGGVGVAGGGGEIEGVAARNGAACPDLYTCAIWVDTGTGELVRSAGEHSAPLTPSQVVSRIERAIHELHPLVGGEPMVEVLLQPDALHLPVETWDGADPFDPVPNVLGVERATVVRSAPLASPDGERRRRAQLRHRWAGRAGGKVVYLDDRHAEGRAAYGALKADSEASRVVVRAGTKARANLVQLALHLGYPVVLWDRRATEAVPPPHFDPLAPGDSAERLPGRVRDYRARVCDDPEAHPVRPALLFEDEDRPLPPVLSLTELSESREVSS
;
A
#
# COMPACT_ATOMS: atom_id res chain seq x y z
N GLY A 1 0.72 -36.00 47.17
CA GLY A 1 0.47 -34.55 47.15
C GLY A 1 1.49 -33.91 46.24
N VAL A 2 1.06 -33.31 45.14
CA VAL A 2 1.95 -32.54 44.25
C VAL A 2 2.33 -31.26 45.00
N ARG A 3 3.63 -30.98 45.12
CA ARG A 3 4.13 -29.81 45.86
C ARG A 3 3.62 -28.52 45.21
N ALA A 4 2.99 -27.66 46.02
CA ALA A 4 2.38 -26.41 45.59
C ALA A 4 3.32 -25.49 44.77
N GLY A 5 4.62 -25.49 45.08
CA GLY A 5 5.61 -24.69 44.33
C GLY A 5 5.77 -25.06 42.85
N GLY A 6 5.49 -26.31 42.47
CA GLY A 6 5.61 -26.75 41.07
C GLY A 6 4.42 -26.37 40.18
N LEU A 7 3.32 -25.87 40.75
CA LEU A 7 2.17 -25.36 39.99
C LEU A 7 2.32 -23.86 39.71
N ASP A 8 2.83 -23.10 40.67
CA ASP A 8 3.07 -21.66 40.49
C ASP A 8 4.20 -21.40 39.48
N GLU A 9 5.25 -22.23 39.49
CA GLU A 9 6.36 -22.16 38.53
C GLU A 9 5.90 -22.51 37.10
N ARG A 10 5.04 -23.54 36.95
CA ARG A 10 4.44 -23.87 35.65
C ARG A 10 3.46 -22.82 35.15
N ARG A 11 2.78 -22.12 36.05
CA ARG A 11 1.87 -21.03 35.71
C ARG A 11 2.66 -19.81 35.24
N ALA A 12 3.75 -19.48 35.93
CA ALA A 12 4.67 -18.45 35.51
C ALA A 12 5.32 -18.76 34.15
N ASP A 13 5.71 -20.02 33.89
CA ASP A 13 6.23 -20.46 32.59
C ASP A 13 5.15 -20.39 31.50
N ALA A 14 3.91 -20.80 31.79
CA ALA A 14 2.80 -20.71 30.85
C ALA A 14 2.41 -19.26 30.54
N ASP A 15 2.41 -18.38 31.55
CA ASP A 15 2.14 -16.95 31.40
C ASP A 15 3.29 -16.25 30.66
N ALA A 16 4.54 -16.65 30.89
CA ALA A 16 5.70 -16.16 30.15
C ALA A 16 5.69 -16.63 28.69
N TRP A 17 5.26 -17.87 28.44
CA TRP A 17 5.10 -18.43 27.09
C TRP A 17 3.93 -17.78 26.34
N ALA A 18 2.79 -17.57 27.01
CA ALA A 18 1.64 -16.83 26.48
C ALA A 18 2.01 -15.37 26.20
N ALA A 19 2.73 -14.69 27.10
CA ALA A 19 3.23 -13.33 26.87
C ALA A 19 4.33 -13.27 25.80
N ALA A 20 5.05 -14.36 25.53
CA ALA A 20 5.98 -14.45 24.41
C ALA A 20 5.25 -14.64 23.07
N LEU A 21 4.17 -15.41 23.05
CA LEU A 21 3.27 -15.55 21.90
C LEU A 21 2.53 -14.23 21.60
N ASP A 22 2.05 -13.53 22.62
CA ASP A 22 1.31 -12.27 22.50
C ASP A 22 2.20 -11.10 22.07
N ARG A 23 3.50 -11.14 22.43
CA ARG A 23 4.52 -10.22 21.89
C ARG A 23 4.98 -10.57 20.47
N SER A 24 4.62 -11.76 19.95
CA SER A 24 5.03 -12.27 18.64
C SER A 24 3.95 -12.18 17.57
N ALA A 25 2.67 -12.17 17.94
CA ALA A 25 1.55 -12.15 16.98
C ALA A 25 1.34 -10.72 16.45
N ARG A 26 1.97 -10.41 15.32
CA ARG A 26 1.66 -9.18 14.58
C ARG A 26 0.28 -9.31 13.96
N PRO A 27 -0.42 -8.20 13.66
CA PRO A 27 -1.69 -8.31 12.98
C PRO A 27 -1.48 -9.03 11.64
N PRO A 28 -2.35 -10.00 11.30
CA PRO A 28 -2.26 -10.75 10.06
C PRO A 28 -2.31 -9.80 8.87
N ARG A 29 -1.80 -10.22 7.72
CA ARG A 29 -1.81 -9.40 6.52
C ARG A 29 -2.00 -10.21 5.25
N VAL A 30 -2.50 -9.51 4.23
CA VAL A 30 -2.45 -9.92 2.84
C VAL A 30 -1.55 -8.94 2.12
N LEU A 31 -0.45 -9.43 1.54
CA LEU A 31 0.46 -8.66 0.72
C LEU A 31 0.16 -8.94 -0.76
N VAL A 32 0.00 -7.88 -1.53
CA VAL A 32 -0.37 -7.93 -2.95
C VAL A 32 0.70 -7.21 -3.74
N GLN A 33 1.44 -7.92 -4.59
CA GLN A 33 2.32 -7.28 -5.56
C GLN A 33 1.53 -6.98 -6.82
N LEU A 34 1.57 -5.72 -7.25
CA LEU A 34 0.95 -5.27 -8.49
C LEU A 34 1.98 -4.64 -9.41
N ASP A 35 1.97 -5.08 -10.67
CA ASP A 35 2.72 -4.48 -11.75
C ASP A 35 1.75 -4.13 -12.89
N VAL A 36 1.86 -2.92 -13.43
CA VAL A 36 1.03 -2.44 -14.55
C VAL A 36 1.40 -3.21 -15.81
N ASP A 37 0.40 -3.79 -16.49
CA ASP A 37 0.64 -4.48 -17.75
C ASP A 37 0.88 -3.47 -18.87
N SER A 38 2.17 -3.24 -19.14
CA SER A 38 2.65 -2.35 -20.20
C SER A 38 2.15 -2.68 -21.61
N ALA A 39 1.65 -3.90 -21.87
CA ALA A 39 1.04 -4.26 -23.15
C ALA A 39 -0.27 -3.50 -23.42
N SER A 40 -0.96 -3.06 -22.37
CA SER A 40 -2.21 -2.27 -22.46
C SER A 40 -1.97 -0.76 -22.66
N ALA A 41 -0.76 -0.26 -22.37
CA ALA A 41 -0.40 1.15 -22.47
C ALA A 41 -0.01 1.60 -23.90
N GLY A 42 0.06 0.68 -24.87
CA GLY A 42 0.53 0.92 -26.24
C GLY A 42 -0.48 1.46 -27.26
N GLY A 43 -1.74 1.71 -26.88
CA GLY A 43 -2.82 2.05 -27.82
C GLY A 43 -2.94 3.52 -28.27
N GLY A 44 -2.03 4.40 -27.85
CA GLY A 44 -2.10 5.86 -28.08
C GLY A 44 -1.12 6.42 -29.12
N GLY A 45 -0.74 5.63 -30.13
CA GLY A 45 0.12 6.09 -31.22
C GLY A 45 -0.70 6.81 -32.30
N VAL A 46 -0.73 8.15 -32.27
CA VAL A 46 -1.29 8.98 -33.34
C VAL A 46 -0.43 8.82 -34.60
N GLY A 47 -0.86 7.92 -35.50
CA GLY A 47 -0.39 7.87 -36.88
C GLY A 47 -1.12 8.93 -37.70
N VAL A 48 -0.45 10.04 -37.99
CA VAL A 48 -0.95 11.05 -38.93
C VAL A 48 -0.61 10.64 -40.37
N ALA A 49 -1.64 10.77 -41.21
CA ALA A 49 -1.67 10.93 -42.66
C ALA A 49 -1.67 9.67 -43.57
N GLY A 50 -2.83 9.45 -44.22
CA GLY A 50 -2.89 8.86 -45.55
C GLY A 50 -4.26 8.39 -46.04
N GLY A 51 -5.10 9.31 -46.55
CA GLY A 51 -5.96 9.00 -47.72
C GLY A 51 -7.43 8.62 -47.49
N GLY A 52 -8.31 9.59 -47.77
CA GLY A 52 -9.65 9.54 -48.39
C GLY A 52 -10.50 8.25 -48.35
N GLY A 53 -11.71 8.39 -47.80
CA GLY A 53 -12.85 7.50 -48.07
C GLY A 53 -13.98 7.70 -47.06
N GLU A 54 -15.03 8.39 -47.46
CA GLU A 54 -16.29 8.49 -46.71
C GLU A 54 -16.90 7.10 -46.52
N ILE A 55 -17.06 6.67 -45.28
CA ILE A 55 -18.04 5.66 -44.90
C ILE A 55 -18.69 6.13 -43.58
N GLU A 56 -19.94 6.57 -43.66
CA GLU A 56 -20.80 6.77 -42.50
C GLU A 56 -20.95 5.42 -41.75
N GLY A 57 -20.41 5.36 -40.54
CA GLY A 57 -20.56 4.23 -39.62
C GLY A 57 -20.91 4.75 -38.24
N VAL A 58 -22.17 4.55 -37.85
CA VAL A 58 -22.70 4.84 -36.52
C VAL A 58 -22.04 3.89 -35.51
N ALA A 59 -20.92 4.28 -34.91
CA ALA A 59 -20.38 3.68 -33.68
C ALA A 59 -19.21 4.50 -33.11
N ALA A 60 -19.44 5.19 -31.98
CA ALA A 60 -18.51 5.37 -30.86
C ALA A 60 -19.10 6.40 -29.88
N ARG A 61 -20.14 5.99 -29.15
CA ARG A 61 -20.48 6.67 -27.90
C ARG A 61 -19.41 6.30 -26.88
N ASN A 62 -18.79 7.34 -26.31
CA ASN A 62 -17.84 7.31 -25.20
C ASN A 62 -16.53 6.56 -25.49
N GLY A 63 -15.46 7.33 -25.68
CA GLY A 63 -14.09 6.84 -25.51
C GLY A 63 -13.88 6.40 -24.06
N ALA A 64 -14.27 5.16 -23.75
CA ALA A 64 -13.81 4.48 -22.57
C ALA A 64 -12.33 4.22 -22.78
N ALA A 65 -11.48 4.97 -22.07
CA ALA A 65 -10.08 4.57 -21.91
C ALA A 65 -10.08 3.10 -21.50
N CYS A 66 -9.29 2.26 -22.18
CA CYS A 66 -9.12 0.88 -21.72
C CYS A 66 -8.71 0.94 -20.24
N PRO A 67 -9.39 0.20 -19.35
CA PRO A 67 -9.00 0.18 -17.96
C PRO A 67 -7.57 -0.34 -17.88
N ASP A 68 -6.73 0.33 -17.07
CA ASP A 68 -5.40 -0.18 -16.79
C ASP A 68 -5.50 -1.64 -16.33
N LEU A 69 -4.69 -2.51 -16.93
CA LEU A 69 -4.64 -3.93 -16.58
C LEU A 69 -3.41 -4.20 -15.72
N TYR A 70 -3.54 -5.15 -14.79
CA TYR A 70 -2.54 -5.42 -13.77
C TYR A 70 -2.19 -6.90 -13.73
N THR A 71 -0.92 -7.21 -13.52
CA THR A 71 -0.53 -8.51 -12.99
C THR A 71 -0.54 -8.47 -11.46
N CYS A 72 -0.90 -9.59 -10.84
CA CYS A 72 -1.14 -9.63 -9.39
C CYS A 72 -0.67 -10.96 -8.81
N ALA A 73 0.20 -10.88 -7.80
CA ALA A 73 0.60 -12.00 -6.96
C ALA A 73 0.25 -11.69 -5.50
N ILE A 74 -0.27 -12.69 -4.78
CA ILE A 74 -0.80 -12.53 -3.42
C ILE A 74 -0.09 -13.47 -2.46
N TRP A 75 0.31 -12.93 -1.31
CA TRP A 75 0.84 -13.66 -0.17
C TRP A 75 0.01 -13.35 1.08
N VAL A 76 -0.09 -14.32 1.96
CA VAL A 76 -0.75 -14.22 3.26
C VAL A 76 0.28 -14.44 4.37
N ASP A 77 0.10 -13.73 5.47
CA ASP A 77 0.88 -13.88 6.70
C ASP A 77 -0.10 -13.87 7.87
N THR A 78 -0.10 -14.97 8.63
CA THR A 78 -1.04 -15.21 9.74
C THR A 78 -0.68 -14.44 11.02
N GLY A 79 0.32 -13.57 10.95
CA GLY A 79 0.88 -12.83 12.09
C GLY A 79 2.20 -13.40 12.60
N THR A 80 2.70 -14.48 11.99
CA THR A 80 3.99 -15.11 12.30
C THR A 80 5.17 -14.41 11.60
N GLY A 81 4.90 -13.59 10.59
CA GLY A 81 5.91 -12.99 9.72
C GLY A 81 6.30 -13.86 8.53
N GLU A 82 5.80 -15.10 8.45
CA GLU A 82 6.01 -15.98 7.31
C GLU A 82 5.00 -15.64 6.20
N LEU A 83 5.52 -15.41 4.99
CA LEU A 83 4.70 -15.15 3.80
C LEU A 83 4.46 -16.46 3.04
N VAL A 84 3.20 -16.90 3.02
CA VAL A 84 2.75 -18.04 2.22
C VAL A 84 2.04 -17.52 0.99
N ARG A 85 2.42 -18.03 -0.19
CA ARG A 85 1.80 -17.61 -1.44
C ARG A 85 0.38 -18.19 -1.56
N SER A 86 -0.58 -17.35 -1.93
CA SER A 86 -1.97 -17.77 -2.16
C SER A 86 -2.05 -18.65 -3.42
N ALA A 87 -2.88 -19.69 -3.38
CA ALA A 87 -3.12 -20.57 -4.52
C ALA A 87 -3.94 -19.85 -5.62
N GLY A 88 -3.84 -20.33 -6.87
CA GLY A 88 -4.71 -19.88 -7.97
C GLY A 88 -4.17 -18.69 -8.77
N GLU A 89 -2.86 -18.61 -8.98
CA GLU A 89 -2.29 -17.61 -9.88
C GLU A 89 -2.81 -17.76 -11.30
N HIS A 90 -3.14 -16.62 -11.90
CA HIS A 90 -3.46 -16.54 -13.30
C HIS A 90 -2.49 -15.54 -13.93
N SER A 91 -1.86 -15.96 -15.02
CA SER A 91 -0.97 -15.11 -15.83
C SER A 91 -1.74 -14.04 -16.62
N ALA A 92 -3.07 -14.08 -16.63
CA ALA A 92 -3.89 -13.12 -17.36
C ALA A 92 -3.92 -11.76 -16.62
N PRO A 93 -3.77 -10.63 -17.34
CA PRO A 93 -3.95 -9.31 -16.77
C PRO A 93 -5.35 -9.13 -16.19
N LEU A 94 -5.45 -8.33 -15.13
CA LEU A 94 -6.66 -8.14 -14.32
C LEU A 94 -7.09 -6.68 -14.32
N THR A 95 -8.40 -6.46 -14.27
CA THR A 95 -8.96 -5.15 -13.93
C THR A 95 -8.78 -4.86 -12.42
N PRO A 96 -8.88 -3.59 -11.99
CA PRO A 96 -8.94 -3.23 -10.57
C PRO A 96 -9.97 -4.04 -9.76
N SER A 97 -11.18 -4.22 -10.29
CA SER A 97 -12.24 -4.99 -9.62
C SER A 97 -11.84 -6.45 -9.41
N GLN A 98 -11.27 -7.08 -10.44
CA GLN A 98 -10.76 -8.46 -10.36
C GLN A 98 -9.61 -8.61 -9.37
N VAL A 99 -8.75 -7.58 -9.22
CA VAL A 99 -7.71 -7.57 -8.18
C VAL A 99 -8.36 -7.55 -6.79
N VAL A 100 -9.33 -6.66 -6.54
CA VAL A 100 -10.02 -6.59 -5.24
C VAL A 100 -10.74 -7.90 -4.91
N SER A 101 -11.46 -8.50 -5.87
CA SER A 101 -12.12 -9.80 -5.65
C SER A 101 -11.13 -10.91 -5.26
N ARG A 102 -9.90 -10.88 -5.78
CA ARG A 102 -8.85 -11.85 -5.38
C ARG A 102 -8.31 -11.59 -3.98
N ILE A 103 -8.13 -10.32 -3.62
CA ILE A 103 -7.72 -9.93 -2.26
C ILE A 103 -8.76 -10.43 -1.26
N GLU A 104 -10.03 -10.16 -1.52
CA GLU A 104 -11.14 -10.58 -0.65
C GLU A 104 -11.25 -12.09 -0.53
N ARG A 105 -11.02 -12.84 -1.61
CA ARG A 105 -10.93 -14.30 -1.54
C ARG A 105 -9.79 -14.75 -0.63
N ALA A 106 -8.59 -14.16 -0.77
CA ALA A 106 -7.45 -14.50 0.09
C ALA A 106 -7.72 -14.16 1.56
N ILE A 107 -8.40 -13.05 1.84
CA ILE A 107 -8.83 -12.68 3.20
C ILE A 107 -9.84 -13.69 3.75
N HIS A 108 -10.82 -14.09 2.95
CA HIS A 108 -11.82 -15.09 3.34
C HIS A 108 -11.17 -16.43 3.72
N GLU A 109 -10.17 -16.87 2.95
CA GLU A 109 -9.38 -18.08 3.22
C GLU A 109 -8.48 -17.94 4.46
N LEU A 110 -7.95 -16.74 4.72
CA LEU A 110 -7.09 -16.43 5.86
C LEU A 110 -7.88 -16.31 7.18
N HIS A 111 -9.09 -15.76 7.14
CA HIS A 111 -9.91 -15.45 8.31
C HIS A 111 -10.05 -16.61 9.33
N PRO A 112 -10.33 -17.87 8.95
CA PRO A 112 -10.44 -18.97 9.94
C PRO A 112 -9.12 -19.31 10.64
N LEU A 113 -7.97 -18.83 10.15
CA LEU A 113 -6.63 -19.16 10.64
C LEU A 113 -6.04 -18.11 11.59
N VAL A 114 -6.68 -16.94 11.72
CA VAL A 114 -6.10 -15.77 12.39
C VAL A 114 -7.05 -15.16 13.40
N GLY A 115 -6.47 -14.54 14.44
CA GLY A 115 -7.20 -13.68 15.37
C GLY A 115 -7.17 -12.23 14.89
N GLY A 116 -8.29 -11.71 14.42
CA GLY A 116 -8.44 -10.30 14.03
C GLY A 116 -8.42 -10.04 12.53
N GLU A 117 -8.55 -8.76 12.18
CA GLU A 117 -8.77 -8.30 10.80
C GLU A 117 -7.42 -8.15 10.06
N PRO A 118 -7.22 -8.85 8.92
CA PRO A 118 -6.00 -8.71 8.14
C PRO A 118 -5.82 -7.31 7.55
N MET A 119 -4.59 -6.79 7.64
CA MET A 119 -4.19 -5.57 6.93
C MET A 119 -3.88 -5.90 5.47
N VAL A 120 -4.23 -5.02 4.53
CA VAL A 120 -3.87 -5.16 3.11
C VAL A 120 -2.67 -4.28 2.79
N GLU A 121 -1.57 -4.91 2.38
CA GLU A 121 -0.34 -4.25 1.94
C GLU A 121 -0.20 -4.36 0.43
N VAL A 122 -0.34 -3.25 -0.30
CA VAL A 122 -0.18 -3.24 -1.76
C VAL A 122 1.24 -2.81 -2.11
N LEU A 123 2.05 -3.75 -2.57
CA LEU A 123 3.42 -3.54 -3.01
C LEU A 123 3.44 -3.04 -4.46
N LEU A 124 3.92 -1.82 -4.64
CA LEU A 124 4.02 -1.13 -5.93
C LEU A 124 5.47 -0.79 -6.27
N GLN A 125 5.77 -0.69 -7.56
CA GLN A 125 7.01 -0.04 -8.01
C GLN A 125 7.06 1.42 -7.51
N PRO A 126 8.26 1.98 -7.24
CA PRO A 126 8.39 3.35 -6.75
C PRO A 126 7.65 4.38 -7.60
N ASP A 127 7.67 4.27 -8.93
CA ASP A 127 6.97 5.18 -9.86
C ASP A 127 5.44 4.98 -9.88
N ALA A 128 4.96 3.80 -9.50
CA ALA A 128 3.54 3.44 -9.46
C ALA A 128 2.81 3.85 -8.16
N LEU A 129 3.48 4.49 -7.19
CA LEU A 129 2.86 4.92 -5.91
C LEU A 129 1.64 5.86 -6.07
N HIS A 130 1.48 6.46 -7.25
CA HIS A 130 0.35 7.32 -7.58
C HIS A 130 -0.98 6.56 -7.83
N LEU A 131 -0.94 5.24 -8.01
CA LEU A 131 -2.14 4.41 -8.25
C LEU A 131 -3.11 4.45 -7.06
N PRO A 132 -4.42 4.72 -7.28
CA PRO A 132 -5.42 4.87 -6.21
C PRO A 132 -6.00 3.52 -5.78
N VAL A 133 -5.14 2.58 -5.41
CA VAL A 133 -5.53 1.19 -5.06
C VAL A 133 -6.56 1.13 -3.95
N GLU A 134 -6.54 2.10 -3.03
CA GLU A 134 -7.50 2.18 -1.92
C GLU A 134 -8.93 2.54 -2.35
N THR A 135 -9.12 3.07 -3.57
CA THR A 135 -10.44 3.44 -4.09
C THR A 135 -11.00 2.41 -5.07
N TRP A 136 -10.29 1.29 -5.28
CA TRP A 136 -10.76 0.24 -6.16
C TRP A 136 -11.97 -0.46 -5.56
N ASP A 137 -12.98 -0.68 -6.40
CA ASP A 137 -14.22 -1.34 -6.04
C ASP A 137 -14.23 -2.76 -6.64
N GLY A 138 -14.37 -3.74 -5.76
CA GLY A 138 -14.45 -5.16 -6.11
C GLY A 138 -15.85 -5.70 -6.24
N ALA A 139 -16.89 -4.85 -6.13
CA ALA A 139 -18.27 -5.26 -6.29
C ALA A 139 -18.49 -5.82 -7.71
N ASP A 140 -19.31 -6.86 -7.80
CA ASP A 140 -19.82 -7.27 -9.10
C ASP A 140 -20.68 -6.12 -9.67
N PRO A 141 -20.63 -5.82 -10.98
CA PRO A 141 -21.42 -4.74 -11.57
C PRO A 141 -22.93 -4.82 -11.31
N PHE A 142 -23.43 -6.01 -10.96
CA PHE A 142 -24.83 -6.26 -10.61
C PHE A 142 -25.10 -6.30 -9.10
N ASP A 143 -24.07 -6.23 -8.25
CA ASP A 143 -24.21 -6.13 -6.80
C ASP A 143 -24.50 -4.67 -6.41
N PRO A 144 -25.62 -4.39 -5.71
CA PRO A 144 -25.91 -3.04 -5.24
C PRO A 144 -24.99 -2.57 -4.10
N VAL A 145 -24.22 -3.45 -3.47
CA VAL A 145 -23.34 -3.11 -2.34
C VAL A 145 -21.91 -2.87 -2.84
N PRO A 146 -21.37 -1.64 -2.71
CA PRO A 146 -19.97 -1.38 -3.06
C PRO A 146 -19.01 -2.18 -2.19
N ASN A 147 -17.88 -2.59 -2.76
CA ASN A 147 -16.80 -3.28 -2.05
C ASN A 147 -15.49 -2.52 -2.26
N VAL A 148 -15.42 -1.33 -1.64
CA VAL A 148 -14.28 -0.41 -1.81
C VAL A 148 -13.15 -0.83 -0.88
N LEU A 149 -12.02 -1.24 -1.46
CA LEU A 149 -10.91 -1.87 -0.72
C LEU A 149 -10.41 -1.06 0.48
N GLY A 150 -10.26 0.25 0.34
CA GLY A 150 -9.76 1.12 1.42
C GLY A 150 -10.79 1.44 2.50
N VAL A 151 -12.07 1.11 2.28
CA VAL A 151 -13.17 1.27 3.24
C VAL A 151 -13.34 -0.04 4.02
N GLU A 152 -13.37 -1.17 3.32
CA GLU A 152 -13.53 -2.48 3.93
C GLU A 152 -12.30 -2.89 4.75
N ARG A 153 -11.09 -2.59 4.24
CA ARG A 153 -9.84 -3.08 4.82
C ARG A 153 -8.88 -1.93 5.16
N ALA A 154 -8.05 -2.17 6.17
CA ALA A 154 -6.92 -1.29 6.47
C ALA A 154 -5.88 -1.45 5.36
N THR A 155 -5.97 -0.59 4.33
CA THR A 155 -5.17 -0.70 3.11
C THR A 155 -4.07 0.34 3.06
N VAL A 156 -2.82 -0.13 2.92
CA VAL A 156 -1.60 0.68 2.81
C VAL A 156 -0.82 0.34 1.55
N VAL A 157 -0.04 1.29 1.06
CA VAL A 157 0.92 1.08 -0.02
C VAL A 157 2.30 0.81 0.55
N ARG A 158 3.01 -0.16 -0.04
CA ARG A 158 4.42 -0.44 0.17
C ARG A 158 5.18 -0.19 -1.13
N SER A 159 6.46 0.12 -1.01
CA SER A 159 7.31 0.30 -2.18
C SER A 159 8.23 -0.90 -2.35
N ALA A 160 8.26 -1.43 -3.57
CA ALA A 160 9.25 -2.40 -4.02
C ALA A 160 10.68 -1.85 -3.80
N PRO A 161 11.71 -2.72 -3.77
CA PRO A 161 13.10 -2.25 -3.68
C PRO A 161 13.42 -1.23 -4.77
N LEU A 162 14.21 -0.21 -4.43
CA LEU A 162 14.67 0.76 -5.43
C LEU A 162 15.55 0.04 -6.46
N ALA A 163 15.47 0.47 -7.72
CA ALA A 163 16.26 -0.11 -8.81
C ALA A 163 17.79 -0.01 -8.58
N SER A 164 18.26 1.01 -7.86
CA SER A 164 19.67 1.15 -7.49
C SER A 164 20.00 0.36 -6.21
N PRO A 165 20.88 -0.66 -6.26
CA PRO A 165 21.22 -1.46 -5.07
C PRO A 165 21.86 -0.63 -3.95
N ASP A 166 22.71 0.34 -4.31
CA ASP A 166 23.31 1.28 -3.35
C ASP A 166 22.27 2.22 -2.75
N GLY A 167 21.35 2.72 -3.59
CA GLY A 167 20.23 3.54 -3.14
C GLY A 167 19.35 2.78 -2.15
N GLU A 168 18.99 1.54 -2.49
CA GLU A 168 18.16 0.68 -1.65
C GLU A 168 18.85 0.34 -0.32
N ARG A 169 20.14 -0.02 -0.33
CA ARG A 169 20.90 -0.25 0.91
C ARG A 169 20.86 0.96 1.84
N ARG A 170 21.05 2.17 1.30
CA ARG A 170 20.97 3.41 2.09
C ARG A 170 19.56 3.67 2.59
N ARG A 171 18.54 3.53 1.74
CA ARG A 171 17.12 3.66 2.11
C ARG A 171 16.77 2.72 3.26
N ARG A 172 17.09 1.43 3.15
CA ARG A 172 16.81 0.42 4.19
C ARG A 172 17.52 0.71 5.51
N ALA A 173 18.75 1.22 5.47
CA ALA A 173 19.44 1.62 6.70
C ALA A 173 18.74 2.80 7.41
N GLN A 174 18.25 3.78 6.65
CA GLN A 174 17.49 4.90 7.19
C GLN A 174 16.09 4.48 7.67
N LEU A 175 15.42 3.59 6.93
CA LEU A 175 14.15 2.97 7.29
C LEU A 175 14.25 2.30 8.67
N ARG A 176 15.26 1.43 8.86
CA ARG A 176 15.54 0.80 10.15
C ARG A 176 15.69 1.81 11.29
N HIS A 177 16.53 2.83 11.07
CA HIS A 177 16.78 3.87 12.07
C HIS A 177 15.49 4.58 12.48
N ARG A 178 14.72 5.07 11.51
CA ARG A 178 13.47 5.80 11.75
C ARG A 178 12.36 4.91 12.32
N TRP A 179 12.32 3.64 11.91
CA TRP A 179 11.35 2.67 12.45
C TRP A 179 11.59 2.37 13.93
N ALA A 180 12.85 2.33 14.37
CA ALA A 180 13.18 2.19 15.80
C ALA A 180 12.66 3.39 16.63
N GLY A 181 12.68 4.60 16.06
CA GLY A 181 12.17 5.84 16.69
C GLY A 181 10.66 6.07 16.56
N ARG A 182 9.90 5.15 15.95
CA ARG A 182 8.52 5.41 15.49
C ARG A 182 7.51 5.81 16.57
N ALA A 183 7.78 5.47 17.83
CA ALA A 183 6.94 5.82 18.97
C ALA A 183 6.98 7.33 19.29
N GLY A 184 8.01 8.06 18.82
CA GLY A 184 8.26 9.46 19.17
C GLY A 184 7.27 10.49 18.64
N GLY A 185 6.25 10.08 17.87
CA GLY A 185 5.15 10.96 17.45
C GLY A 185 5.51 12.06 16.43
N LYS A 186 6.79 12.26 16.13
CA LYS A 186 7.27 13.38 15.31
C LYS A 186 6.88 13.22 13.84
N VAL A 187 6.38 14.32 13.27
CA VAL A 187 5.92 14.42 11.88
C VAL A 187 6.63 15.57 11.18
N VAL A 188 7.22 15.32 10.02
CA VAL A 188 7.70 16.36 9.11
C VAL A 188 6.58 16.73 8.14
N TYR A 189 6.26 18.02 8.04
CA TYR A 189 5.26 18.51 7.10
C TYR A 189 5.94 19.15 5.89
N LEU A 190 5.63 18.65 4.70
CA LEU A 190 6.09 19.22 3.43
C LEU A 190 4.92 19.93 2.74
N ASP A 191 5.20 21.05 2.10
CA ASP A 191 4.24 21.88 1.36
C ASP A 191 4.91 22.46 0.10
N ASP A 192 4.22 23.30 -0.66
CA ASP A 192 4.73 23.82 -1.95
C ASP A 192 6.04 24.61 -1.83
N ARG A 193 6.39 25.15 -0.65
CA ARG A 193 7.71 25.79 -0.43
C ARG A 193 8.86 24.79 -0.51
N HIS A 194 8.55 23.51 -0.38
CA HIS A 194 9.50 22.42 -0.47
C HIS A 194 9.57 21.82 -1.88
N ALA A 195 8.82 22.34 -2.85
CA ALA A 195 8.79 21.81 -4.22
C ALA A 195 10.18 21.74 -4.87
N GLU A 196 11.07 22.67 -4.51
CA GLU A 196 12.48 22.60 -4.85
C GLU A 196 13.20 21.59 -3.96
N GLY A 197 13.68 20.49 -4.55
CA GLY A 197 14.17 19.32 -3.81
C GLY A 197 15.21 19.57 -2.72
N ARG A 198 16.01 20.66 -2.80
CA ARG A 198 16.95 21.04 -1.72
C ARG A 198 16.24 21.49 -0.44
N ALA A 199 15.16 22.26 -0.54
CA ALA A 199 14.39 22.70 0.61
C ALA A 199 13.70 21.51 1.29
N ALA A 200 13.09 20.61 0.51
CA ALA A 200 12.53 19.36 1.03
C ALA A 200 13.59 18.48 1.68
N TYR A 201 14.75 18.31 1.04
CA TYR A 201 15.86 17.53 1.59
C TYR A 201 16.33 18.10 2.93
N GLY A 202 16.51 19.42 3.02
CA GLY A 202 16.87 20.10 4.26
C GLY A 202 15.85 19.86 5.38
N ALA A 203 14.56 20.03 5.08
CA ALA A 203 13.48 19.79 6.04
C ALA A 203 13.46 18.33 6.55
N LEU A 204 13.62 17.36 5.64
CA LEU A 204 13.67 15.93 5.97
C LEU A 204 14.98 15.51 6.69
N LYS A 205 16.05 16.28 6.57
CA LYS A 205 17.31 16.03 7.29
C LYS A 205 17.43 16.77 8.62
N ALA A 206 16.66 17.85 8.80
CA ALA A 206 16.64 18.60 10.06
C ALA A 206 16.11 17.77 11.23
N ASP A 207 15.23 16.78 10.97
CA ASP A 207 14.74 15.84 11.97
C ASP A 207 15.05 14.38 11.56
N SER A 208 16.21 13.89 11.98
CA SER A 208 16.66 12.52 11.72
C SER A 208 15.82 11.46 12.44
N GLU A 209 15.13 11.85 13.51
CA GLU A 209 14.35 10.95 14.36
C GLU A 209 12.88 10.88 13.95
N ALA A 210 12.41 11.82 13.12
CA ALA A 210 11.07 11.75 12.58
C ALA A 210 10.90 10.50 11.69
N SER A 211 9.83 9.75 11.93
CA SER A 211 9.48 8.56 11.15
C SER A 211 8.33 8.80 10.18
N ARG A 212 7.75 10.01 10.18
CA ARG A 212 6.51 10.31 9.47
C ARG A 212 6.64 11.58 8.66
N VAL A 213 6.09 11.54 7.46
CA VAL A 213 5.97 12.71 6.57
C VAL A 213 4.51 12.90 6.20
N VAL A 214 4.04 14.14 6.27
CA VAL A 214 2.75 14.55 5.72
C VAL A 214 3.01 15.52 4.57
N VAL A 215 2.58 15.14 3.36
CA VAL A 215 2.72 15.95 2.16
C VAL A 215 1.43 16.73 1.94
N ARG A 216 1.51 18.03 2.17
CA ARG A 216 0.44 19.02 1.98
C ARG A 216 0.57 19.80 0.67
N ALA A 217 1.51 19.40 -0.19
CA ALA A 217 1.76 20.06 -1.45
C ALA A 217 0.71 19.70 -2.51
N GLY A 218 0.51 20.59 -3.48
CA GLY A 218 -0.36 20.33 -4.63
C GLY A 218 0.21 19.30 -5.61
N THR A 219 -0.57 18.94 -6.63
CA THR A 219 -0.24 17.85 -7.56
C THR A 219 1.13 18.01 -8.22
N LYS A 220 1.57 19.23 -8.51
CA LYS A 220 2.86 19.51 -9.18
C LYS A 220 4.08 19.02 -8.38
N ALA A 221 4.06 19.17 -7.06
CA ALA A 221 5.19 18.86 -6.19
C ALA A 221 5.02 17.54 -5.41
N ARG A 222 3.77 17.10 -5.19
CA ARG A 222 3.43 15.94 -4.36
C ARG A 222 4.23 14.69 -4.72
N ALA A 223 4.27 14.31 -6.00
CA ALA A 223 4.96 13.09 -6.43
C ALA A 223 6.45 13.13 -6.05
N ASN A 224 7.14 14.23 -6.33
CA ASN A 224 8.55 14.40 -6.00
C ASN A 224 8.82 14.37 -4.49
N LEU A 225 7.94 14.95 -3.69
CA LEU A 225 8.06 14.96 -2.22
C LEU A 225 7.85 13.57 -1.61
N VAL A 226 6.86 12.82 -2.11
CA VAL A 226 6.63 11.42 -1.71
C VAL A 226 7.83 10.57 -2.10
N GLN A 227 8.34 10.70 -3.33
CA GLN A 227 9.55 10.00 -3.77
C GLN A 227 10.75 10.34 -2.90
N LEU A 228 10.98 11.61 -2.60
CA LEU A 228 12.11 12.01 -1.77
C LEU A 228 12.02 11.43 -0.35
N ALA A 229 10.83 11.44 0.26
CA ALA A 229 10.61 10.84 1.57
C ALA A 229 10.91 9.32 1.54
N LEU A 230 10.42 8.61 0.52
CA LEU A 230 10.71 7.20 0.28
C LEU A 230 12.23 6.94 0.18
N HIS A 231 12.94 7.69 -0.68
CA HIS A 231 14.38 7.52 -0.90
C HIS A 231 15.21 7.81 0.36
N LEU A 232 14.68 8.66 1.26
CA LEU A 232 15.27 8.97 2.56
C LEU A 232 14.86 7.99 3.67
N GLY A 233 14.13 6.93 3.32
CA GLY A 233 13.76 5.84 4.23
C GLY A 233 12.70 6.23 5.26
N TYR A 234 11.79 7.15 4.94
CA TYR A 234 10.67 7.43 5.84
C TYR A 234 9.64 6.29 5.81
N PRO A 235 9.38 5.61 6.93
CA PRO A 235 8.46 4.47 6.95
C PRO A 235 7.00 4.88 6.76
N VAL A 236 6.62 6.11 7.09
CA VAL A 236 5.23 6.57 6.98
C VAL A 236 5.18 7.84 6.16
N VAL A 237 4.46 7.81 5.05
CA VAL A 237 4.18 9.00 4.23
C VAL A 237 2.68 9.08 3.97
N LEU A 238 2.07 10.20 4.36
CA LEU A 238 0.65 10.48 4.19
C LEU A 238 0.47 11.65 3.24
N TRP A 239 -0.43 11.53 2.27
CA TRP A 239 -0.77 12.60 1.33
C TRP A 239 -2.24 12.53 0.93
N ASP A 240 -2.72 13.62 0.33
CA ASP A 240 -4.04 13.68 -0.26
C ASP A 240 -3.93 13.44 -1.77
N ARG A 241 -4.64 12.44 -2.29
CA ARG A 241 -4.64 12.13 -3.73
C ARG A 241 -5.35 13.17 -4.59
N ARG A 242 -6.41 13.79 -4.06
CA ARG A 242 -7.27 14.71 -4.82
C ARG A 242 -6.89 16.17 -4.65
N ALA A 243 -6.03 16.50 -3.70
CA ALA A 243 -5.49 17.85 -3.56
C ALA A 243 -4.81 18.32 -4.86
N THR A 244 -5.41 19.28 -5.55
CA THR A 244 -4.83 19.90 -6.74
C THR A 244 -3.80 20.97 -6.37
N GLU A 245 -4.05 21.67 -5.26
CA GLU A 245 -3.25 22.75 -4.70
C GLU A 245 -2.72 22.38 -3.31
N ALA A 246 -1.86 23.23 -2.74
CA ALA A 246 -1.43 23.07 -1.36
C ALA A 246 -2.61 23.13 -0.40
N VAL A 247 -2.63 22.20 0.56
CA VAL A 247 -3.68 22.12 1.58
C VAL A 247 -3.24 22.80 2.87
N PRO A 248 -4.17 23.40 3.63
CA PRO A 248 -3.84 24.13 4.84
C PRO A 248 -3.32 23.18 5.95
N PRO A 249 -2.60 23.69 6.97
CA PRO A 249 -2.06 22.87 8.05
C PRO A 249 -3.04 21.89 8.72
N PRO A 250 -4.30 22.24 9.05
CA PRO A 250 -5.22 21.35 9.73
C PRO A 250 -5.85 20.27 8.82
N HIS A 251 -5.53 20.25 7.52
CA HIS A 251 -6.14 19.35 6.55
C HIS A 251 -6.07 17.87 6.97
N PHE A 252 -4.95 17.46 7.58
CA PHE A 252 -4.75 16.07 8.04
C PHE A 252 -5.05 15.85 9.52
N ASP A 253 -5.54 16.84 10.26
CA ASP A 253 -5.84 16.72 11.69
C ASP A 253 -6.83 15.59 12.01
N PRO A 254 -7.89 15.35 11.22
CA PRO A 254 -8.81 14.23 11.47
C PRO A 254 -8.17 12.84 11.44
N LEU A 255 -6.96 12.71 10.89
CA LEU A 255 -6.21 11.45 10.83
C LEU A 255 -5.16 11.34 11.96
N ALA A 256 -4.93 12.43 12.70
CA ALA A 256 -3.97 12.53 13.79
C ALA A 256 -2.62 11.87 13.45
N PRO A 257 -1.85 12.41 12.47
CA PRO A 257 -0.59 11.80 12.04
C PRO A 257 0.48 11.78 13.15
N GLY A 258 0.31 12.57 14.22
CA GLY A 258 1.16 12.58 15.42
C GLY A 258 0.93 11.43 16.39
N ASP A 259 -0.21 10.74 16.34
CA ASP A 259 -0.55 9.63 17.26
C ASP A 259 0.21 8.33 16.93
N SER A 260 -0.10 7.19 17.55
CA SER A 260 0.56 5.91 17.22
C SER A 260 0.52 5.64 15.70
N ALA A 261 1.71 5.40 15.14
CA ALA A 261 1.90 5.02 13.74
C ALA A 261 1.24 3.67 13.45
N GLU A 262 1.33 2.70 14.37
CA GLU A 262 0.73 1.36 14.19
C GLU A 262 -0.79 1.41 14.03
N ARG A 263 -1.44 2.42 14.62
CA ARG A 263 -2.90 2.61 14.51
C ARG A 263 -3.31 3.46 13.30
N LEU A 264 -2.37 4.07 12.58
CA LEU A 264 -2.69 4.98 11.46
C LEU A 264 -3.42 4.27 10.31
N PRO A 265 -3.06 3.04 9.87
CA PRO A 265 -3.82 2.33 8.84
C PRO A 265 -5.31 2.17 9.17
N GLY A 266 -5.62 1.80 10.43
CA GLY A 266 -7.00 1.70 10.91
C GLY A 266 -7.72 3.04 10.92
N ARG A 267 -7.08 4.12 11.42
CA ARG A 267 -7.68 5.47 11.39
C ARG A 267 -7.97 5.95 9.97
N VAL A 268 -7.08 5.65 9.02
CA VAL A 268 -7.26 6.00 7.61
C VAL A 268 -8.44 5.24 7.00
N ARG A 269 -8.59 3.93 7.29
CA ARG A 269 -9.77 3.15 6.88
C ARG A 269 -11.06 3.75 7.44
N ASP A 270 -11.10 4.01 8.74
CA ASP A 270 -12.30 4.56 9.39
C ASP A 270 -12.65 5.95 8.84
N TYR A 271 -11.65 6.76 8.47
CA TYR A 271 -11.86 8.03 7.80
C TYR A 271 -12.42 7.85 6.39
N ARG A 272 -11.92 6.89 5.60
CA ARG A 272 -12.45 6.58 4.27
C ARG A 272 -13.91 6.13 4.32
N ALA A 273 -14.31 5.36 5.34
CA ALA A 273 -15.72 5.02 5.56
C ALA A 273 -16.58 6.28 5.79
N ARG A 274 -16.11 7.25 6.58
CA ARG A 274 -16.79 8.54 6.77
C ARG A 274 -16.84 9.41 5.51
N VAL A 275 -15.84 9.31 4.64
CA VAL A 275 -15.87 9.96 3.31
C VAL A 275 -17.00 9.41 2.44
N CYS A 276 -17.32 8.12 2.55
CA CYS A 276 -18.45 7.52 1.83
C CYS A 276 -19.80 7.98 2.36
N ASP A 277 -19.90 8.23 3.67
CA ASP A 277 -21.11 8.73 4.34
C ASP A 277 -21.35 10.23 4.04
N ASP A 278 -20.33 11.06 4.27
CA ASP A 278 -20.37 12.51 4.03
C ASP A 278 -19.05 13.02 3.41
N PRO A 279 -18.96 13.05 2.06
CA PRO A 279 -17.75 13.44 1.37
C PRO A 279 -17.44 14.95 1.47
N GLU A 280 -18.43 15.79 1.80
CA GLU A 280 -18.26 17.24 1.93
C GLU A 280 -17.66 17.60 3.30
N ALA A 281 -18.13 16.96 4.37
CA ALA A 281 -17.54 17.11 5.70
C ALA A 281 -16.16 16.45 5.83
N HIS A 282 -15.83 15.50 4.95
CA HIS A 282 -14.56 14.77 4.95
C HIS A 282 -13.80 14.99 3.63
N PRO A 283 -13.17 16.15 3.42
CA PRO A 283 -12.56 16.51 2.14
C PRO A 283 -11.26 15.75 1.84
N VAL A 284 -10.59 15.17 2.85
CA VAL A 284 -9.31 14.50 2.66
C VAL A 284 -9.50 13.23 1.83
N ARG A 285 -8.57 12.93 0.91
CA ARG A 285 -8.51 11.63 0.21
C ARG A 285 -7.18 10.96 0.51
N PRO A 286 -7.06 10.33 1.69
CA PRO A 286 -5.78 9.91 2.22
C PRO A 286 -5.23 8.70 1.47
N ALA A 287 -4.01 8.84 0.99
CA ALA A 287 -3.16 7.74 0.60
C ALA A 287 -1.99 7.63 1.59
N LEU A 288 -1.66 6.39 1.92
CA LEU A 288 -0.76 6.05 3.02
C LEU A 288 0.27 5.05 2.52
N LEU A 289 1.52 5.50 2.43
CA LEU A 289 2.67 4.62 2.36
C LEU A 289 3.06 4.23 3.78
N PHE A 290 3.17 2.94 4.02
CA PHE A 290 3.48 2.39 5.34
C PHE A 290 4.46 1.22 5.19
N GLU A 291 5.72 1.47 5.53
CA GLU A 291 6.78 0.47 5.54
C GLU A 291 7.12 0.07 6.97
N ASP A 292 6.69 -1.14 7.32
CA ASP A 292 7.11 -1.82 8.53
C ASP A 292 8.41 -2.58 8.22
N GLU A 293 9.53 -2.13 8.81
CA GLU A 293 10.84 -2.76 8.63
C GLU A 293 10.81 -4.23 9.04
N ASP A 294 10.05 -4.54 10.07
CA ASP A 294 10.05 -5.88 10.64
C ASP A 294 9.24 -6.85 9.75
N ARG A 295 8.44 -6.33 8.81
CA ARG A 295 7.63 -7.12 7.87
C ARG A 295 8.38 -7.33 6.55
N PRO A 296 8.91 -8.54 6.28
CA PRO A 296 9.62 -8.80 5.04
C PRO A 296 8.70 -8.64 3.83
N LEU A 297 9.32 -8.26 2.72
CA LEU A 297 8.71 -8.36 1.40
C LEU A 297 8.83 -9.82 0.90
N PRO A 298 7.97 -10.25 -0.02
CA PRO A 298 8.13 -11.56 -0.65
C PRO A 298 9.51 -11.66 -1.30
N PRO A 299 10.09 -12.87 -1.38
CA PRO A 299 11.29 -13.07 -2.17
C PRO A 299 11.00 -12.62 -3.60
N VAL A 300 11.92 -11.84 -4.19
CA VAL A 300 11.82 -11.41 -5.58
C VAL A 300 11.91 -12.67 -6.44
N LEU A 301 10.75 -13.22 -6.80
CA LEU A 301 10.66 -14.17 -7.89
C LEU A 301 10.76 -13.34 -9.15
N SER A 302 11.91 -13.39 -9.83
CA SER A 302 12.02 -12.88 -11.19
C SER A 302 10.89 -13.55 -11.99
N LEU A 303 9.85 -12.79 -12.35
CA LEU A 303 8.69 -13.31 -13.07
C LEU A 303 9.06 -13.91 -14.44
N THR A 304 10.29 -13.71 -14.91
CA THR A 304 10.91 -14.40 -16.04
C THR A 304 11.09 -15.91 -15.82
N GLU A 305 11.28 -16.40 -14.59
CA GLU A 305 11.44 -17.84 -14.33
C GLU A 305 10.12 -18.63 -14.44
N LEU A 306 8.97 -17.94 -14.40
CA LEU A 306 7.65 -18.54 -14.65
C LEU A 306 7.38 -18.75 -16.16
N SER A 307 8.10 -18.05 -17.03
CA SER A 307 8.02 -18.25 -18.49
C SER A 307 8.88 -19.43 -18.95
N GLU A 308 10.07 -19.61 -18.37
CA GLU A 308 11.00 -20.68 -18.78
C GLU A 308 10.60 -22.08 -18.27
N SER A 309 9.85 -22.15 -17.17
CA SER A 309 9.36 -23.43 -16.62
C SER A 309 8.26 -24.11 -17.49
N ARG A 310 7.78 -23.44 -18.55
CA ARG A 310 6.82 -24.01 -19.51
C ARG A 310 7.46 -24.66 -20.74
N GLU A 311 8.77 -24.52 -20.93
CA GLU A 311 9.45 -25.06 -22.13
C GLU A 311 10.23 -26.36 -21.88
N VAL A 312 10.26 -26.88 -20.65
CA VAL A 312 10.92 -28.15 -20.32
C VAL A 312 9.90 -29.22 -19.93
N SER A 313 8.95 -29.49 -20.80
CA SER A 313 8.18 -30.75 -20.83
C SER A 313 7.49 -30.89 -22.19
N SER A 314 8.27 -31.26 -23.20
CA SER A 314 7.79 -31.89 -24.43
C SER A 314 8.64 -33.12 -24.73
#